data_AF-A0A2P5HLX6-F1
#
_entry.id   AF-A0A2P5HLX6-F1
#
_cell.length_a   1.000
_cell.length_b   1.000
_cell.length_c   1.000
_cell.angle_alpha   90.00
_cell.angle_beta   90.00
_cell.angle_gamma   90.00
#
_symmetry.space_group_name_H-M   'P 1'
#
loop_
_entity.id
_entity.type
_entity.pdbx_description
1 polymer ?
#
loop_
_entity_poly.entity_id
_entity_poly.type
_entity_poly.pdbx_seq_one_letter_code
_entity_poly.pdbx_strand_id
1 'polypeptide(L)'
;MTPVVRIWTDSCIQLNPEYEHEFMTDELSEAWVAQHFADHPEIVETYHNLTIPILKADILRYLLLLVEGGVYNDLDITCNVPIHSWIPAEYQANASLVVGWEFDVGWGEHIVREFATWTIMAKPGSPHMWSVIENIIQLLREKTEENKLESLRQLTPALAGDVVDTTGPRMFTKSILESLGNMMRAPINQDGIKNLRQPKLVGDVLILPGYSFAAASNHYDPEEKLGPPLVTHHGAGSWKNENGGELT
;
A
#
# COMPACT_ATOMS: atom_id res chain seq x y z
N MET A 1 -14.02 -4.98 -15.60
CA MET A 1 -12.78 -4.28 -15.99
C MET A 1 -12.93 -3.63 -17.36
N THR A 2 -12.86 -2.31 -17.41
CA THR A 2 -13.03 -1.51 -18.63
C THR A 2 -11.84 -1.64 -19.61
N PRO A 3 -11.98 -1.24 -20.89
CA PRO A 3 -10.86 -1.25 -21.84
C PRO A 3 -9.66 -0.40 -21.40
N VAL A 4 -9.90 0.73 -20.73
CA VAL A 4 -8.83 1.62 -20.24
C VAL A 4 -8.04 0.96 -19.12
N VAL A 5 -8.72 0.31 -18.16
CA VAL A 5 -8.05 -0.43 -17.08
C VAL A 5 -7.22 -1.60 -17.62
N ARG A 6 -7.69 -2.26 -18.69
CA ARG A 6 -6.89 -3.28 -19.39
C ARG A 6 -5.60 -2.71 -19.95
N ILE A 7 -5.63 -1.54 -20.59
CA ILE A 7 -4.40 -0.89 -21.10
C ILE A 7 -3.39 -0.66 -19.98
N TRP A 8 -3.84 -0.19 -18.82
CA TRP A 8 -2.97 0.05 -17.67
C TRP A 8 -2.37 -1.25 -17.14
N THR A 9 -3.22 -2.21 -16.78
CA THR A 9 -2.79 -3.51 -16.23
C THR A 9 -1.93 -4.33 -17.21
N ASP A 10 -2.27 -4.33 -18.50
CA ASP A 10 -1.51 -5.03 -19.55
C ASP A 10 -0.08 -4.48 -19.67
N SER A 11 0.15 -3.19 -19.38
CA SER A 11 1.52 -2.64 -19.39
C SER A 11 2.43 -3.35 -18.39
N CYS A 12 1.91 -3.69 -17.20
CA CYS A 12 2.64 -4.44 -16.20
C CYS A 12 2.79 -5.91 -16.60
N ILE A 13 1.72 -6.55 -17.05
CA ILE A 13 1.73 -7.97 -17.42
C ILE A 13 2.69 -8.23 -18.58
N GLN A 14 2.67 -7.39 -19.62
CA GLN A 14 3.51 -7.56 -20.81
C GLN A 14 5.00 -7.29 -20.55
N LEU A 15 5.32 -6.34 -19.66
CA LEU A 15 6.71 -6.04 -19.28
C LEU A 15 7.32 -7.10 -18.36
N ASN A 16 6.50 -7.95 -17.74
CA ASN A 16 6.91 -8.89 -16.70
C ASN A 16 6.36 -10.30 -16.99
N PRO A 17 6.70 -10.91 -18.15
CA PRO A 17 6.16 -12.22 -18.55
C PRO A 17 6.55 -13.37 -17.61
N GLU A 18 7.54 -13.16 -16.74
CA GLU A 18 7.95 -14.10 -15.70
C GLU A 18 7.10 -14.06 -14.43
N TYR A 19 6.19 -13.09 -14.30
CA TYR A 19 5.29 -12.95 -13.15
C TYR A 19 3.95 -13.62 -13.44
N GLU A 20 3.43 -14.32 -12.43
CA GLU A 20 2.02 -14.67 -12.37
C GLU A 20 1.23 -13.46 -11.87
N HIS A 21 0.04 -13.23 -12.43
CA HIS A 21 -0.82 -12.12 -12.07
C HIS A 21 -2.23 -12.63 -11.74
N GLU A 22 -2.83 -12.03 -10.73
CA GLU A 22 -4.18 -12.37 -10.29
C GLU A 22 -4.98 -11.08 -10.02
N PHE A 23 -6.25 -11.11 -10.41
CA PHE A 23 -7.21 -10.05 -10.12
C PHE A 23 -8.21 -10.57 -9.10
N MET A 24 -8.24 -9.94 -7.93
CA MET A 24 -9.12 -10.37 -6.84
C MET A 24 -10.53 -9.81 -7.03
N THR A 25 -11.54 -10.69 -6.99
CA THR A 25 -12.95 -10.29 -6.82
C THR A 25 -13.33 -10.34 -5.35
N ASP A 26 -14.48 -9.75 -4.99
CA ASP A 26 -14.97 -9.79 -3.60
C ASP A 26 -15.14 -11.24 -3.10
N GLU A 27 -15.71 -12.13 -3.92
CA GLU A 27 -15.93 -13.53 -3.54
C GLU A 27 -14.61 -14.29 -3.38
N LEU A 28 -13.65 -14.09 -4.30
CA LEU A 28 -12.33 -14.70 -4.20
C LEU A 28 -11.59 -14.19 -2.97
N SER A 29 -11.71 -12.90 -2.67
CA SER A 29 -11.05 -12.27 -1.52
C SER A 29 -11.60 -12.79 -0.19
N GLU A 30 -12.92 -12.92 -0.05
CA GLU A 30 -13.55 -13.53 1.14
C GLU A 30 -13.04 -14.95 1.37
N ALA A 31 -13.08 -15.79 0.33
CA ALA A 31 -12.63 -17.16 0.43
C ALA A 31 -11.13 -17.26 0.75
N TRP A 32 -10.31 -16.44 0.09
CA TRP A 32 -8.87 -16.42 0.28
C TRP A 32 -8.48 -16.00 1.69
N VAL A 33 -9.10 -14.95 2.25
CA VAL A 33 -8.83 -14.51 3.63
C VAL A 33 -9.27 -15.58 4.64
N ALA A 34 -10.47 -16.16 4.47
CA ALA A 34 -10.96 -17.22 5.36
C ALA A 34 -10.05 -18.46 5.34
N GLN A 35 -9.43 -18.78 4.21
CA GLN A 35 -8.52 -19.90 4.07
C GLN A 35 -7.14 -19.64 4.69
N HIS A 36 -6.52 -18.49 4.39
CA HIS A 36 -5.13 -18.22 4.79
C HIS A 36 -4.97 -17.71 6.23
N PHE A 37 -6.05 -17.22 6.83
CA PHE A 37 -6.06 -16.69 8.20
C PHE A 37 -7.00 -17.48 9.11
N ALA A 38 -7.26 -18.76 8.82
CA ALA A 38 -8.16 -19.61 9.61
C ALA A 38 -7.76 -19.70 11.10
N ASP A 39 -6.46 -19.57 11.37
CA ASP A 39 -5.80 -19.55 12.68
C ASP A 39 -5.70 -18.14 13.30
N HIS A 40 -6.19 -17.12 12.60
CA HIS A 40 -6.30 -15.72 13.03
C HIS A 40 -7.76 -15.23 12.94
N PRO A 41 -8.64 -15.72 13.84
CA PRO A 41 -10.08 -15.41 13.78
C PRO A 41 -10.38 -13.92 13.82
N GLU A 42 -9.56 -13.11 14.49
CA GLU A 42 -9.69 -11.65 14.53
C GLU A 42 -9.52 -10.98 13.16
N ILE A 43 -8.67 -11.54 12.29
CA ILE A 43 -8.47 -11.04 10.92
C ILE A 43 -9.69 -11.43 10.07
N VAL A 44 -10.07 -12.70 10.12
CA VAL A 44 -11.20 -13.25 9.35
C VAL A 44 -12.50 -12.54 9.73
N GLU A 45 -12.78 -12.39 11.02
CA GLU A 45 -13.98 -11.73 11.52
C GLU A 45 -14.00 -10.24 11.15
N THR A 46 -12.87 -9.54 11.29
CA THR A 46 -12.75 -8.14 10.87
C THR A 46 -13.04 -8.00 9.38
N TYR A 47 -12.36 -8.77 8.53
CA TYR A 47 -12.50 -8.69 7.08
C TYR A 47 -13.93 -9.01 6.62
N HIS A 48 -14.52 -10.07 7.17
CA HIS A 48 -15.87 -10.50 6.83
C HIS A 48 -16.95 -9.49 7.29
N ASN A 49 -16.78 -8.89 8.47
CA ASN A 49 -17.77 -7.96 9.03
C ASN A 49 -17.59 -6.52 8.57
N LEU A 50 -16.47 -6.17 7.93
CA LEU A 50 -16.26 -4.84 7.37
C LEU A 50 -17.07 -4.67 6.08
N THR A 51 -18.01 -3.72 6.11
CA THR A 51 -18.96 -3.46 5.02
C THR A 51 -18.57 -2.29 4.12
N ILE A 52 -17.51 -1.54 4.47
CA ILE A 52 -17.04 -0.38 3.70
C ILE A 52 -16.02 -0.88 2.67
N PRO A 53 -16.35 -0.88 1.36
CA PRO A 53 -15.55 -1.56 0.35
C PRO A 53 -14.10 -1.09 0.25
N ILE A 54 -13.85 0.22 0.27
CA ILE A 54 -12.48 0.76 0.15
C ILE A 54 -11.58 0.34 1.31
N LEU A 55 -12.11 0.35 2.55
CA LEU A 55 -11.35 -0.11 3.71
C LEU A 55 -11.01 -1.61 3.61
N LYS A 56 -11.92 -2.38 3.00
CA LYS A 56 -11.74 -3.80 2.77
C LYS A 56 -10.67 -4.08 1.71
N ALA A 57 -10.68 -3.34 0.60
CA ALA A 57 -9.63 -3.41 -0.43
C ALA A 57 -8.25 -3.00 0.12
N ASP A 58 -8.20 -1.97 0.96
CA ASP A 58 -6.96 -1.58 1.65
C ASP A 58 -6.44 -2.67 2.58
N ILE A 59 -7.29 -3.35 3.35
CA ILE A 59 -6.84 -4.46 4.19
C ILE A 59 -6.36 -5.63 3.32
N LEU A 60 -7.10 -5.96 2.27
CA LEU A 60 -6.77 -7.07 1.38
C LEU A 60 -5.36 -6.93 0.79
N ARG A 61 -4.98 -5.74 0.31
CA ARG A 61 -3.65 -5.55 -0.30
C ARG A 61 -2.53 -5.88 0.68
N TYR A 62 -2.69 -5.53 1.96
CA TYR A 62 -1.68 -5.83 2.99
C TYR A 62 -1.68 -7.30 3.37
N LEU A 63 -2.85 -7.95 3.44
CA LEU A 63 -2.96 -9.39 3.71
C LEU A 63 -2.30 -10.22 2.59
N LEU A 64 -2.55 -9.86 1.32
CA LEU A 64 -1.92 -10.51 0.16
C LEU A 64 -0.40 -10.37 0.21
N LEU A 65 0.12 -9.15 0.43
CA LEU A 65 1.56 -8.91 0.52
C LEU A 65 2.21 -9.61 1.72
N LEU A 66 1.48 -9.78 2.82
CA LEU A 66 1.97 -10.52 3.97
C LEU A 66 2.14 -12.01 3.65
N VAL A 67 1.18 -12.64 2.96
CA VAL A 67 1.18 -14.09 2.72
C VAL A 67 2.00 -14.44 1.47
N GLU A 68 1.70 -13.81 0.34
CA GLU A 68 2.29 -14.12 -0.96
C GLU A 68 3.58 -13.34 -1.21
N GLY A 69 3.68 -12.13 -0.64
CA GLY A 69 4.69 -11.16 -1.04
C GLY A 69 4.47 -10.70 -2.48
N GLY A 70 5.56 -10.49 -3.22
CA GLY A 70 5.50 -10.04 -4.60
C GLY A 70 5.21 -8.54 -4.71
N VAL A 71 4.37 -8.16 -5.68
CA VAL A 71 4.01 -6.77 -5.96
C VAL A 71 2.50 -6.64 -5.99
N TYR A 72 1.99 -5.71 -5.19
CA TYR A 72 0.62 -5.23 -5.32
C TYR A 72 0.61 -3.97 -6.20
N ASN A 73 -0.34 -3.89 -7.12
CA ASN A 73 -0.64 -2.69 -7.89
C ASN A 73 -2.15 -2.44 -7.88
N ASP A 74 -2.57 -1.18 -7.73
CA ASP A 74 -3.93 -0.77 -8.07
C ASP A 74 -4.19 -0.98 -9.58
N LEU A 75 -5.47 -1.07 -9.95
CA LEU A 75 -5.87 -1.36 -11.33
C LEU A 75 -5.53 -0.23 -12.32
N ASP A 76 -5.28 0.98 -11.81
CA ASP A 76 -4.94 2.17 -12.58
C ASP A 76 -3.44 2.50 -12.51
N ILE A 77 -2.61 1.46 -12.48
CA ILE A 77 -1.16 1.53 -12.59
C ILE A 77 -0.68 1.15 -13.99
N THR A 78 0.20 1.98 -14.55
CA THR A 78 1.05 1.61 -15.68
C THR A 78 2.47 1.31 -15.18
N CYS A 79 3.03 0.17 -15.59
CA CYS A 79 4.45 -0.10 -15.39
C CYS A 79 5.26 0.53 -16.53
N ASN A 80 6.26 1.32 -16.17
CA ASN A 80 7.14 1.99 -17.14
C ASN A 80 8.42 1.22 -17.40
N VAL A 81 8.83 0.39 -16.43
CA VAL A 81 10.02 -0.47 -16.51
C VAL A 81 9.73 -1.84 -15.86
N PRO A 82 10.44 -2.92 -16.25
CA PRO A 82 10.28 -4.24 -15.64
C PRO A 82 10.51 -4.24 -14.13
N ILE A 83 9.70 -5.00 -13.40
CA ILE A 83 9.70 -5.11 -11.93
C ILE A 83 11.06 -5.61 -11.42
N HIS A 84 11.72 -6.53 -12.12
CA HIS A 84 13.02 -7.06 -11.71
C HIS A 84 14.12 -5.98 -11.64
N SER A 85 13.92 -4.80 -12.24
CA SER A 85 14.88 -3.69 -12.20
C SER A 85 14.56 -2.63 -11.15
N TRP A 86 13.47 -2.78 -10.39
CA TRP A 86 13.01 -1.74 -9.44
C TRP A 86 13.94 -1.60 -8.23
N ILE A 87 14.63 -2.67 -7.84
CA ILE A 87 15.57 -2.68 -6.71
C ILE A 87 17.01 -2.59 -7.24
N PRO A 88 17.75 -1.50 -6.94
CA PRO A 88 19.17 -1.42 -7.25
C PRO A 88 19.96 -2.58 -6.67
N ALA A 89 20.97 -3.05 -7.39
CA ALA A 89 21.71 -4.27 -7.06
C ALA A 89 22.29 -4.27 -5.63
N GLU A 90 22.76 -3.12 -5.12
CA GLU A 90 23.28 -3.01 -3.76
C GLU A 90 22.25 -3.27 -2.65
N TYR A 91 20.94 -3.15 -2.94
CA TYR A 91 19.87 -3.29 -1.95
C TYR A 91 19.13 -4.64 -2.05
N GLN A 92 19.26 -5.38 -3.16
CA GLN A 92 18.48 -6.61 -3.42
C GLN A 92 18.59 -7.67 -2.30
N ALA A 93 19.79 -7.83 -1.73
CA ALA A 93 20.00 -8.82 -0.67
C ALA A 93 19.31 -8.45 0.65
N ASN A 94 19.13 -7.16 0.92
CA ASN A 94 18.75 -6.65 2.24
C ASN A 94 17.32 -6.07 2.28
N ALA A 95 16.74 -5.70 1.15
CA ALA A 95 15.37 -5.23 1.09
C ALA A 95 14.38 -6.39 1.32
N SER A 96 13.45 -6.20 2.25
CA SER A 96 12.30 -7.08 2.52
C SER A 96 10.97 -6.39 2.20
N LEU A 97 10.95 -5.06 2.21
CA LEU A 97 9.82 -4.23 1.82
C LEU A 97 10.34 -3.06 0.99
N VAL A 98 9.65 -2.73 -0.11
CA VAL A 98 9.95 -1.60 -0.97
C VAL A 98 8.71 -0.71 -1.04
N VAL A 99 8.90 0.55 -0.69
CA VAL A 99 7.87 1.59 -0.68
C VAL A 99 8.40 2.82 -1.39
N GLY A 100 7.51 3.63 -1.95
CA GLY A 100 7.86 4.91 -2.55
C GLY A 100 7.08 6.03 -1.87
N TRP A 101 7.67 7.22 -1.75
CA TRP A 101 6.92 8.38 -1.29
C TRP A 101 5.84 8.80 -2.28
N GLU A 102 4.66 9.15 -1.77
CA GLU A 102 3.60 9.77 -2.56
C GLU A 102 3.80 11.29 -2.67
N PHE A 103 3.86 11.99 -1.54
CA PHE A 103 4.13 13.43 -1.47
C PHE A 103 5.44 13.67 -0.69
N ASP A 104 6.51 14.06 -1.38
CA ASP A 104 7.81 14.28 -0.74
C ASP A 104 8.53 15.55 -1.20
N VAL A 105 9.04 15.57 -2.43
CA VAL A 105 9.85 16.67 -2.94
C VAL A 105 8.94 17.80 -3.45
N GLY A 106 9.25 19.03 -3.03
CA GLY A 106 8.54 20.24 -3.46
C GLY A 106 7.32 20.62 -2.61
N TRP A 107 7.04 19.88 -1.54
CA TRP A 107 5.89 20.13 -0.65
C TRP A 107 6.24 20.89 0.64
N GLY A 108 7.53 21.11 0.92
CA GLY A 108 7.98 21.79 2.13
C GLY A 108 7.86 20.92 3.39
N GLU A 109 7.79 21.57 4.57
CA GLU A 109 7.84 20.89 5.87
C GLU A 109 6.47 20.73 6.55
N HIS A 110 5.44 21.42 6.06
CA HIS A 110 4.12 21.45 6.70
C HIS A 110 3.16 20.38 6.17
N ILE A 111 3.67 19.37 5.47
CA ILE A 111 2.90 18.23 4.99
C ILE A 111 3.09 17.00 5.86
N VAL A 112 2.06 16.17 5.92
CA VAL A 112 2.19 14.78 6.37
C VAL A 112 2.69 13.99 5.17
N ARG A 113 3.94 13.52 5.23
CA ARG A 113 4.49 12.64 4.19
C ARG A 113 3.96 11.23 4.38
N GLU A 114 3.58 10.61 3.28
CA GLU A 114 3.03 9.27 3.25
C GLU A 114 3.60 8.47 2.07
N PHE A 115 3.80 7.17 2.28
CA PHE A 115 4.15 6.24 1.23
C PHE A 115 2.94 6.00 0.34
N ALA A 116 3.18 5.90 -0.97
CA ALA A 116 2.21 5.42 -1.93
C ALA A 116 1.77 3.99 -1.57
N THR A 117 0.47 3.74 -1.62
CA THR A 117 -0.13 2.42 -1.35
C THR A 117 -0.70 1.75 -2.59
N TRP A 118 -0.74 2.45 -3.72
CA TRP A 118 -1.15 1.90 -5.02
C TRP A 118 -0.10 1.00 -5.67
N THR A 119 1.15 1.04 -5.21
CA THR A 119 2.22 0.10 -5.60
C THR A 119 3.09 -0.19 -4.40
N ILE A 120 3.16 -1.46 -3.99
CA ILE A 120 3.98 -1.93 -2.87
C ILE A 120 4.63 -3.25 -3.28
N MET A 121 5.90 -3.45 -2.91
CA MET A 121 6.59 -4.73 -3.12
C MET A 121 7.10 -5.25 -1.78
N ALA A 122 6.84 -6.52 -1.48
CA ALA A 122 7.25 -7.13 -0.21
C ALA A 122 7.72 -8.58 -0.40
N LYS A 123 8.59 -9.04 0.49
CA LYS A 123 8.79 -10.48 0.73
C LYS A 123 7.65 -11.01 1.60
N PRO A 124 7.22 -12.27 1.40
CA PRO A 124 6.24 -12.89 2.27
C PRO A 124 6.75 -12.94 3.71
N GLY A 125 5.83 -12.83 4.68
CA GLY A 125 6.12 -12.79 6.11
C GLY A 125 6.73 -11.48 6.60
N SER A 126 6.57 -10.37 5.88
CA SER A 126 7.10 -9.07 6.28
C SER A 126 6.53 -8.62 7.65
N PRO A 127 7.36 -8.41 8.69
CA PRO A 127 6.89 -7.94 10.00
C PRO A 127 6.27 -6.55 9.92
N HIS A 128 6.66 -5.75 8.92
CA HIS A 128 6.09 -4.43 8.67
C HIS A 128 4.67 -4.52 8.14
N MET A 129 4.37 -5.48 7.25
CA MET A 129 3.00 -5.72 6.78
C MET A 129 2.13 -6.23 7.92
N TRP A 130 2.66 -7.13 8.75
CA TRP A 130 1.97 -7.58 9.96
C TRP A 130 1.58 -6.41 10.87
N SER A 131 2.53 -5.52 11.16
CA SER A 131 2.29 -4.33 11.98
C SER A 131 1.21 -3.40 11.40
N VAL A 132 1.16 -3.23 10.07
CA VAL A 132 0.07 -2.48 9.40
C VAL A 132 -1.28 -3.13 9.67
N ILE A 133 -1.39 -4.45 9.47
CA ILE A 133 -2.64 -5.20 9.65
C ILE A 133 -3.12 -5.13 11.12
N GLU A 134 -2.22 -5.34 12.08
CA GLU A 134 -2.54 -5.24 13.50
C GLU A 134 -3.05 -3.85 13.89
N ASN A 135 -2.36 -2.80 13.44
CA ASN A 135 -2.75 -1.42 13.75
C ASN A 135 -4.12 -1.05 13.14
N ILE A 136 -4.42 -1.53 11.94
CA ILE A 136 -5.74 -1.35 11.31
C ILE A 136 -6.83 -2.06 12.10
N ILE A 137 -6.63 -3.35 12.43
CA ILE A 137 -7.62 -4.15 13.18
C ILE A 137 -7.88 -3.53 14.55
N GLN A 138 -6.82 -3.09 15.23
CA GLN A 138 -6.93 -2.40 16.50
C GLN A 138 -7.73 -1.10 16.36
N LEU A 139 -7.44 -0.26 15.36
CA LEU A 139 -8.18 0.98 15.12
C LEU A 139 -9.66 0.73 14.80
N LEU A 140 -9.99 -0.29 14.00
CA LEU A 140 -11.37 -0.64 13.69
C LEU A 140 -12.13 -1.14 14.93
N ARG A 141 -11.46 -1.87 15.81
CA ARG A 141 -12.01 -2.27 17.11
C ARG A 141 -12.28 -1.04 17.99
N GLU A 142 -11.30 -0.14 18.13
CA GLU A 142 -11.44 1.11 18.88
C GLU A 142 -12.62 1.94 18.37
N LYS A 143 -12.74 2.13 17.05
CA LYS A 143 -13.86 2.85 16.44
C LYS A 143 -15.21 2.18 16.71
N THR A 144 -15.25 0.85 16.74
CA THR A 144 -16.47 0.09 17.07
C THR A 144 -16.87 0.34 18.52
N GLU A 145 -15.92 0.30 19.44
CA GLU A 145 -16.13 0.52 20.88
C GLU A 145 -16.50 1.98 21.21
N GLU A 146 -15.76 2.95 20.68
CA GLU A 146 -15.97 4.39 20.88
C GLU A 146 -17.38 4.83 20.44
N ASN A 147 -17.86 4.25 19.34
CA ASN A 147 -19.20 4.52 18.80
C ASN A 147 -20.27 3.59 19.37
N LYS A 148 -19.92 2.70 20.32
CA LYS A 148 -20.84 1.77 21.00
C LYS A 148 -21.63 0.90 20.02
N LEU A 149 -20.96 0.45 18.96
CA LEU A 149 -21.55 -0.42 17.95
C LEU A 149 -21.57 -1.86 18.49
N GLU A 150 -22.63 -2.61 18.18
CA GLU A 150 -22.74 -4.03 18.54
C GLU A 150 -21.82 -4.90 17.68
N SER A 151 -21.48 -4.43 16.47
CA SER A 151 -20.65 -5.13 15.50
C SER A 151 -19.99 -4.13 14.55
N LEU A 152 -18.80 -4.50 14.04
CA LEU A 152 -18.12 -3.78 12.96
C LEU A 152 -19.00 -3.59 11.71
N ARG A 153 -20.01 -4.47 11.49
CA ARG A 153 -20.97 -4.32 10.37
C ARG A 153 -21.76 -3.01 10.40
N GLN A 154 -21.93 -2.43 11.59
CA GLN A 154 -22.64 -1.16 11.79
C GLN A 154 -21.74 0.06 11.56
N LEU A 155 -20.44 -0.13 11.33
CA LEU A 155 -19.51 0.95 11.05
C LEU A 155 -19.88 1.57 9.69
N THR A 156 -20.22 2.85 9.71
CA THR A 156 -20.49 3.62 8.48
C THR A 156 -19.24 4.40 8.06
N PRO A 157 -19.12 4.83 6.79
CA PRO A 157 -17.99 5.67 6.35
C PRO A 157 -17.80 6.93 7.22
N ALA A 158 -18.89 7.53 7.69
CA ALA A 158 -18.82 8.70 8.57
C ALA A 158 -18.19 8.38 9.94
N LEU A 159 -18.44 7.19 10.48
CA LEU A 159 -17.87 6.73 11.76
C LEU A 159 -16.45 6.18 11.58
N ALA A 160 -16.15 5.61 10.43
CA ALA A 160 -14.81 5.15 10.08
C ALA A 160 -13.81 6.33 10.04
N GLY A 161 -14.24 7.51 9.58
CA GLY A 161 -13.38 8.68 9.46
C GLY A 161 -12.64 8.70 8.12
N ASP A 162 -11.51 9.41 8.07
CA ASP A 162 -10.72 9.50 6.83
C ASP A 162 -10.11 8.14 6.48
N VAL A 163 -10.38 7.67 5.26
CA VAL A 163 -9.84 6.41 4.71
C VAL A 163 -8.31 6.44 4.75
N VAL A 164 -7.70 7.59 4.47
CA VAL A 164 -6.25 7.78 4.43
C VAL A 164 -5.60 7.49 5.79
N ASP A 165 -6.25 7.91 6.87
CA ASP A 165 -5.79 7.71 8.25
C ASP A 165 -6.23 6.36 8.84
N THR A 166 -7.25 5.71 8.27
CA THR A 166 -7.82 4.47 8.82
C THR A 166 -7.16 3.23 8.25
N THR A 167 -7.13 3.08 6.92
CA THR A 167 -6.57 1.90 6.23
C THR A 167 -5.60 2.29 5.12
N GLY A 168 -5.59 3.56 4.71
CA GLY A 168 -4.82 4.06 3.59
C GLY A 168 -3.39 4.48 3.94
N PRO A 169 -2.79 5.38 3.14
CA PRO A 169 -1.35 5.60 3.13
C PRO A 169 -0.76 6.17 4.43
N ARG A 170 -1.51 6.90 5.26
CA ARG A 170 -0.99 7.41 6.55
C ARG A 170 -0.93 6.33 7.60
N MET A 171 -1.96 5.48 7.69
CA MET A 171 -1.93 4.31 8.57
C MET A 171 -0.77 3.38 8.19
N PHE A 172 -0.62 3.12 6.89
CA PHE A 172 0.47 2.31 6.34
C PHE A 172 1.85 2.88 6.70
N THR A 173 2.06 4.18 6.42
CA THR A 173 3.33 4.86 6.70
C THR A 173 3.66 4.85 8.18
N LYS A 174 2.70 5.23 9.04
CA LYS A 174 2.90 5.24 10.49
C LYS A 174 3.31 3.87 11.01
N SER A 175 2.60 2.81 10.59
CA SER A 175 2.84 1.45 11.06
C SER A 175 4.20 0.91 10.61
N ILE A 176 4.64 1.21 9.39
CA ILE A 176 5.99 0.83 8.92
C ILE A 176 7.07 1.56 9.72
N LEU A 177 6.92 2.87 9.96
CA LEU A 177 7.90 3.64 10.71
C LEU A 177 7.97 3.19 12.18
N GLU A 178 6.83 2.79 12.76
CA GLU A 178 6.76 2.18 14.10
C GLU A 178 7.45 0.81 14.13
N SER A 179 7.14 -0.08 13.19
CA SER A 179 7.77 -1.40 13.07
C SER A 179 9.29 -1.31 12.87
N LEU A 180 9.74 -0.42 11.98
CA LEU A 180 11.16 -0.09 11.82
C LEU A 180 11.77 0.43 13.12
N GLY A 181 11.07 1.32 13.82
CA GLY A 181 11.56 1.88 15.07
C GLY A 181 11.75 0.81 16.16
N ASN A 182 10.84 -0.15 16.23
CA ASN A 182 10.92 -1.32 17.10
C ASN A 182 12.09 -2.22 16.71
N MET A 183 12.25 -2.53 15.42
CA MET A 183 13.35 -3.33 14.89
C MET A 183 14.72 -2.70 15.19
N MET A 184 14.85 -1.39 14.98
CA MET A 184 16.08 -0.64 15.19
C MET A 184 16.29 -0.22 16.65
N ARG A 185 15.29 -0.44 17.52
CA ARG A 185 15.25 0.01 18.92
C ARG A 185 15.48 1.53 19.06
N ALA A 186 14.99 2.29 18.10
CA ALA A 186 15.11 3.74 18.06
C ALA A 186 14.01 4.33 17.15
N PRO A 187 13.37 5.46 17.50
CA PRO A 187 12.39 6.10 16.64
C PRO A 187 12.98 6.46 15.26
N ILE A 188 12.20 6.26 14.20
CA ILE A 188 12.62 6.63 12.84
C ILE A 188 12.36 8.12 12.62
N ASN A 189 13.43 8.89 12.49
CA ASN A 189 13.34 10.29 12.10
C ASN A 189 13.14 10.41 10.57
N GLN A 190 12.04 11.04 10.16
CA GLN A 190 11.74 11.30 8.76
C GLN A 190 12.71 12.28 8.08
N ASP A 191 13.42 13.14 8.83
CA ASP A 191 14.40 14.08 8.26
C ASP A 191 15.47 13.38 7.43
N GLY A 192 15.83 12.14 7.81
CA GLY A 192 16.79 11.34 7.07
C GLY A 192 16.22 10.63 5.85
N ILE A 193 14.90 10.55 5.70
CA ILE A 193 14.24 9.76 4.65
C ILE A 193 13.29 10.60 3.80
N LYS A 194 13.22 11.91 4.00
CA LYS A 194 12.48 12.86 3.17
C LYS A 194 13.35 13.52 2.10
N ASN A 195 12.69 14.13 1.13
CA ASN A 195 13.25 14.82 -0.02
C ASN A 195 14.27 13.96 -0.79
N LEU A 196 13.94 12.68 -1.00
CA LEU A 196 14.88 11.72 -1.56
C LEU A 196 15.10 11.95 -3.06
N ARG A 197 16.37 11.90 -3.48
CA ARG A 197 16.77 11.89 -4.91
C ARG A 197 17.29 10.51 -5.34
N GLN A 198 17.61 9.66 -4.36
CA GLN A 198 18.13 8.32 -4.56
C GLN A 198 17.45 7.36 -3.57
N PRO A 199 17.31 6.07 -3.93
CA PRO A 199 16.81 5.06 -3.01
C PRO A 199 17.60 5.02 -1.70
N LYS A 200 16.89 4.81 -0.60
CA LYS A 200 17.48 4.72 0.74
C LYS A 200 16.94 3.51 1.50
N LEU A 201 17.84 2.61 1.86
CA LEU A 201 17.53 1.48 2.72
C LEU A 201 17.59 1.90 4.19
N VAL A 202 16.55 1.61 4.96
CA VAL A 202 16.49 1.79 6.42
C VAL A 202 16.06 0.46 7.04
N GLY A 203 16.95 -0.15 7.83
CA GLY A 203 16.76 -1.55 8.23
C GLY A 203 16.70 -2.44 6.99
N ASP A 204 15.53 -3.06 6.77
CA ASP A 204 15.18 -3.88 5.62
C ASP A 204 14.10 -3.23 4.72
N VAL A 205 13.72 -1.98 4.97
CA VAL A 205 12.76 -1.23 4.16
C VAL A 205 13.50 -0.32 3.19
N LEU A 206 13.36 -0.57 1.89
CA LEU A 206 13.87 0.27 0.83
C LEU A 206 12.85 1.36 0.49
N ILE A 207 13.22 2.61 0.77
CA ILE A 207 12.40 3.78 0.47
C ILE A 207 12.88 4.37 -0.85
N LEU A 208 12.00 4.35 -1.86
CA LEU A 208 12.24 4.92 -3.17
C LEU A 208 11.86 6.41 -3.21
N PRO A 209 12.59 7.23 -3.99
CA PRO A 209 12.23 8.61 -4.24
C PRO A 209 10.82 8.76 -4.82
N GLY A 210 10.16 9.89 -4.56
CA GLY A 210 8.81 10.14 -5.05
C GLY A 210 8.69 10.07 -6.58
N TYR A 211 9.75 10.36 -7.34
CA TYR A 211 9.74 10.18 -8.80
C TYR A 211 9.55 8.72 -9.24
N SER A 212 9.82 7.74 -8.38
CA SER A 212 9.75 6.32 -8.74
C SER A 212 8.30 5.81 -8.80
N PHE A 213 7.50 6.08 -7.76
CA PHE A 213 6.11 5.58 -7.66
C PHE A 213 5.04 6.67 -7.84
N ALA A 214 5.41 7.95 -7.70
CA ALA A 214 4.48 9.07 -7.64
C ALA A 214 5.03 10.32 -8.34
N ALA A 215 5.63 10.15 -9.53
CA ALA A 215 6.30 11.24 -10.25
C ALA A 215 5.41 12.47 -10.47
N ALA A 216 4.13 12.26 -10.80
CA ALA A 216 3.17 13.34 -11.01
C ALA A 216 2.82 14.12 -9.72
N SER A 217 3.04 13.52 -8.56
CA SER A 217 2.75 14.11 -7.24
C SER A 217 3.95 14.81 -6.62
N ASN A 218 5.12 14.84 -7.28
CA ASN A 218 6.35 15.41 -6.74
C ASN A 218 6.96 16.45 -7.68
N HIS A 219 7.55 17.50 -7.11
CA HIS A 219 8.02 18.67 -7.87
C HIS A 219 9.54 18.81 -7.76
N TYR A 220 10.25 18.23 -8.74
CA TYR A 220 11.70 18.33 -8.85
C TYR A 220 12.10 19.49 -9.76
N ASP A 221 13.33 19.99 -9.59
CA ASP A 221 13.91 20.92 -10.56
C ASP A 221 14.15 20.18 -11.90
N PRO A 222 13.73 20.72 -13.06
CA PRO A 222 13.98 20.11 -14.36
C PRO A 222 15.46 19.86 -14.69
N GLU A 223 16.39 20.56 -14.03
CA GLU A 223 17.83 20.35 -14.19
C GLU A 223 18.38 19.17 -13.35
N GLU A 224 17.59 18.66 -12.38
CA GLU A 224 17.99 17.51 -11.58
C GLU A 224 18.07 16.24 -12.44
N LYS A 225 19.20 15.52 -12.33
CA LYS A 225 19.36 14.19 -12.94
C LYS A 225 18.77 13.14 -12.01
N LEU A 226 17.56 12.71 -12.32
CA LEU A 226 16.80 11.72 -11.55
C LEU A 226 16.84 10.34 -12.20
N GLY A 227 16.48 9.32 -11.43
CA GLY A 227 16.14 8.00 -11.97
C GLY A 227 14.81 8.02 -12.74
N PRO A 228 14.48 6.93 -13.45
CA PRO A 228 13.22 6.84 -14.18
C PRO A 228 12.03 6.70 -13.23
N PRO A 229 10.83 7.16 -13.62
CA PRO A 229 9.60 6.70 -13.00
C PRO A 229 9.44 5.19 -13.26
N LEU A 230 9.20 4.42 -12.21
CA LEU A 230 9.04 2.97 -12.31
C LEU A 230 7.60 2.60 -12.68
N VAL A 231 6.65 3.35 -12.13
CA VAL A 231 5.22 3.23 -12.41
C VAL A 231 4.57 4.60 -12.61
N THR A 232 3.39 4.61 -13.19
CA THR A 232 2.51 5.79 -13.30
C THR A 232 1.14 5.42 -12.76
N HIS A 233 0.71 6.12 -11.71
CA HIS A 233 -0.64 6.03 -11.16
C HIS A 233 -1.55 7.04 -11.85
N HIS A 234 -2.70 6.57 -12.36
CA HIS A 234 -3.63 7.38 -13.15
C HIS A 234 -4.72 8.05 -12.31
N GLY A 235 -4.91 7.65 -11.05
CA GLY A 235 -5.85 8.28 -10.13
C GLY A 235 -7.30 8.22 -10.61
N ALA A 236 -7.69 7.12 -11.24
CA ALA A 236 -9.01 6.90 -11.83
C ALA A 236 -10.12 7.02 -10.78
N GLY A 237 -9.83 6.66 -9.53
CA GLY A 237 -10.74 6.83 -8.41
C GLY A 237 -12.01 5.99 -8.53
N SER A 238 -11.94 4.84 -9.21
CA SER A 238 -13.11 3.98 -9.42
C SER A 238 -13.71 3.46 -8.12
N TRP A 239 -12.94 3.43 -7.03
CA TRP A 239 -13.44 3.10 -5.70
C TRP A 239 -14.39 4.13 -5.08
N LYS A 240 -14.49 5.35 -5.61
CA LYS A 240 -15.29 6.45 -5.01
C LYS A 240 -16.80 6.31 -5.20
N ASN A 241 -17.28 5.12 -5.54
CA ASN A 241 -18.70 4.79 -5.67
C ASN A 241 -19.17 3.86 -4.54
N GLU A 242 -20.48 3.63 -4.44
CA GLU A 242 -21.07 2.83 -3.36
C GLU A 242 -20.63 1.35 -3.34
N ASN A 243 -20.16 0.83 -4.48
CA ASN A 243 -19.66 -0.53 -4.64
C ASN A 243 -18.14 -0.64 -4.45
N GLY A 244 -17.41 0.48 -4.35
CA GLY A 244 -15.99 0.45 -4.00
C GLY A 244 -15.01 0.00 -5.07
N GLY A 245 -15.42 -0.06 -6.34
CA GLY A 245 -14.54 -0.52 -7.40
C GLY A 245 -15.13 -0.37 -8.80
N GLU A 246 -14.55 -1.11 -9.76
CA GLU A 246 -14.99 -1.12 -11.15
C GLU A 246 -16.44 -1.62 -11.28
N LEU A 247 -17.31 -0.78 -11.84
CA LEU A 247 -18.67 -1.18 -12.21
C LEU A 247 -18.59 -1.94 -13.53
N THR A 248 -18.82 -3.26 -13.50
CA THR A 248 -18.99 -4.06 -14.73
C THR A 248 -20.32 -3.76 -15.40
#